data_AF-A0A7W0MKJ6-F1
#
_entry.id   AF-A0A7W0MKJ6-F1
#
_cell.length_a   1.000
_cell.length_b   1.000
_cell.length_c   1.000
_cell.angle_alpha   90.00
_cell.angle_beta   90.00
_cell.angle_gamma   90.00
#
_symmetry.space_group_name_H-M   'P 1'
#
loop_
_entity.id
_entity.type
_entity.pdbx_description
1 polymer ?
#
loop_
_entity_poly.entity_id
_entity_poly.type
_entity_poly.pdbx_seq_one_letter_code
_entity_poly.pdbx_strand_id
1 'polypeptide(L)'
;ETEFRQALNQYSFKRDAVIQTLGMGGQISGEYHRVSRFIFAEDGARYEKILLFPLPSMKDLSITPEDIEDLGGVQTFALEANKINQYKFTHAGTERIDELDLYVFDVEPKVLPDPKKSKERLFKGRVWVDMQDLQIVKVRGKGVPEGKQRFPTFETYREQIDGKFWFPTYTYADDELVFDSGQVIRMRVLIKFSDFERARAKVRVIEGDIVDEQPAQPPAKPTPNKPKP
;
A
#
# COMPACT_ATOMS: atom_id res chain seq x y z
N GLU A 1 8.74 1.17 12.08
CA GLU A 1 8.14 0.12 11.22
C GLU A 1 7.28 -0.94 11.93
N THR A 2 7.73 -1.65 12.97
CA THR A 2 6.90 -2.70 13.62
C THR A 2 5.57 -2.14 14.14
N GLU A 3 5.64 -1.03 14.89
CA GLU A 3 4.47 -0.36 15.45
C GLU A 3 3.54 0.16 14.34
N PHE A 4 4.10 0.73 13.26
CA PHE A 4 3.33 1.15 12.09
C PHE A 4 2.57 -0.04 11.45
N ARG A 5 3.21 -1.19 11.27
CA ARG A 5 2.57 -2.39 10.70
C ARG A 5 1.44 -2.90 11.59
N GLN A 6 1.69 -2.95 12.90
CA GLN A 6 0.66 -3.34 13.87
C GLN A 6 -0.50 -2.35 13.89
N ALA A 7 -0.19 -1.05 13.79
CA ALA A 7 -1.20 0.00 13.70
C ALA A 7 -2.03 -0.15 12.44
N LEU A 8 -1.43 -0.29 11.26
CA LEU A 8 -2.15 -0.42 9.99
C LEU A 8 -3.12 -1.62 9.99
N ASN A 9 -2.74 -2.73 10.62
CA ASN A 9 -3.60 -3.90 10.79
C ASN A 9 -4.86 -3.61 11.64
N GLN A 10 -4.97 -2.45 12.29
CA GLN A 10 -6.15 -2.03 13.06
C GLN A 10 -7.06 -1.09 12.26
N TYR A 11 -6.72 -0.77 11.02
CA TYR A 11 -7.51 0.11 10.16
C TYR A 11 -8.10 -0.66 8.99
N SER A 12 -9.37 -0.38 8.70
CA SER A 12 -9.87 -0.58 7.35
C SER A 12 -9.47 0.61 6.48
N PHE A 13 -9.22 0.39 5.20
CA PHE A 13 -8.92 1.45 4.26
C PHE A 13 -9.32 1.05 2.84
N LYS A 14 -9.53 2.05 1.99
CA LYS A 14 -9.74 1.88 0.55
C LYS A 14 -8.40 2.05 -0.17
N ARG A 15 -8.14 1.21 -1.17
CA ARG A 15 -7.06 1.36 -2.14
C ARG A 15 -7.65 1.46 -3.53
N ASP A 16 -7.36 2.56 -4.22
CA ASP A 16 -7.69 2.80 -5.62
C ASP A 16 -6.39 2.70 -6.42
N ALA A 17 -6.22 1.61 -7.17
CA ALA A 17 -5.00 1.32 -7.94
C ALA A 17 -5.29 1.39 -9.43
N VAL A 18 -4.59 2.29 -10.12
CA VAL A 18 -4.63 2.47 -11.58
C VAL A 18 -3.22 2.22 -12.13
N ILE A 19 -3.12 1.29 -13.07
CA ILE A 19 -1.89 0.99 -13.81
C ILE A 19 -2.19 1.18 -15.29
N GLN A 20 -1.38 1.97 -15.98
CA GLN A 20 -1.57 2.33 -17.37
C GLN A 20 -0.30 2.04 -18.16
N THR A 21 -0.47 1.51 -19.37
CA THR A 21 0.57 1.53 -20.40
C THR A 21 0.35 2.76 -21.27
N LEU A 22 1.45 3.40 -21.67
CA LEU A 22 1.43 4.63 -22.46
C LEU A 22 2.04 4.38 -23.84
N GLY A 23 1.30 4.76 -24.89
CA GLY A 23 1.76 4.71 -26.28
C GLY A 23 2.53 5.96 -26.70
N MET A 24 2.89 6.02 -27.99
CA MET A 24 3.61 7.15 -28.60
C MET A 24 2.88 8.49 -28.43
N GLY A 25 3.44 9.43 -27.68
CA GLY A 25 2.80 10.73 -27.42
C GLY A 25 2.05 10.79 -26.08
N GLY A 26 2.12 9.72 -25.27
CA GLY A 26 1.62 9.72 -23.90
C GLY A 26 0.14 9.34 -23.74
N GLN A 27 -0.54 8.94 -24.82
CA GLN A 27 -1.90 8.40 -24.70
C GLN A 27 -1.90 7.04 -23.99
N ILE A 28 -2.96 6.78 -23.22
CA ILE A 28 -3.18 5.51 -22.55
C ILE A 28 -3.48 4.44 -23.63
N SER A 29 -2.63 3.42 -23.72
CA SER A 29 -2.79 2.27 -24.64
C SER A 29 -3.45 1.06 -23.98
N GLY A 30 -3.45 1.01 -22.65
CA GLY A 30 -4.13 0.00 -21.84
C GLY A 30 -4.18 0.41 -20.38
N GLU A 31 -5.21 -0.06 -19.68
CA GLU A 31 -5.47 0.28 -18.27
C GLU A 31 -5.90 -0.95 -17.46
N TYR A 32 -5.38 -1.04 -16.25
CA TYR A 32 -5.86 -1.85 -15.16
C TYR A 32 -6.31 -0.90 -14.04
N HIS A 33 -7.55 -1.03 -13.58
CA HIS A 33 -8.08 -0.20 -12.50
C HIS A 33 -8.82 -1.09 -11.50
N ARG A 34 -8.38 -1.09 -10.24
CA ARG A 34 -9.01 -1.86 -9.16
C ARG A 34 -9.17 -0.99 -7.92
N VAL A 35 -10.41 -0.88 -7.46
CA VAL A 35 -10.74 -0.31 -6.16
C VAL A 35 -11.10 -1.42 -5.20
N SER A 36 -10.39 -1.49 -4.09
CA SER A 36 -10.60 -2.49 -3.05
C SER A 36 -10.73 -1.84 -1.68
N ARG A 37 -11.53 -2.43 -0.80
CA ARG A 37 -11.51 -2.14 0.64
C ARG A 37 -10.78 -3.27 1.36
N PHE A 38 -9.80 -2.90 2.16
CA PHE A 38 -9.05 -3.81 3.02
C PHE A 38 -9.59 -3.76 4.43
N ILE A 39 -9.79 -4.94 5.01
CA ILE A 39 -10.23 -5.14 6.40
C ILE A 39 -9.31 -6.20 6.99
N PHE A 40 -8.93 -6.04 8.25
CA PHE A 40 -8.12 -7.03 8.96
C PHE A 40 -8.99 -7.72 10.02
N ALA A 41 -8.90 -9.05 10.09
CA ALA A 41 -9.50 -9.83 11.17
C ALA A 41 -8.60 -9.83 12.42
N GLU A 42 -9.17 -10.32 13.52
CA GLU A 42 -8.51 -10.35 14.83
C GLU A 42 -7.21 -11.18 14.86
N ASP A 43 -7.09 -12.18 13.99
CA ASP A 43 -5.89 -12.99 13.81
C ASP A 43 -4.80 -12.32 12.94
N GLY A 44 -5.07 -11.09 12.47
CA GLY A 44 -4.22 -10.36 11.56
C GLY A 44 -4.39 -10.75 10.08
N ALA A 45 -5.34 -11.64 9.75
CA ALA A 45 -5.63 -11.97 8.36
C ALA A 45 -6.23 -10.76 7.63
N ARG A 46 -5.71 -10.49 6.44
CA ARG A 46 -6.17 -9.38 5.59
C ARG A 46 -7.22 -9.87 4.60
N TYR A 47 -8.41 -9.29 4.67
CA TYR A 47 -9.51 -9.50 3.74
C TYR A 47 -9.60 -8.35 2.76
N GLU A 48 -9.73 -8.67 1.47
CA GLU A 48 -9.89 -7.69 0.39
C GLU A 48 -11.29 -7.82 -0.22
N LYS A 49 -12.12 -6.78 -0.09
CA LYS A 49 -13.40 -6.66 -0.79
C LYS A 49 -13.20 -5.80 -2.03
N ILE A 50 -13.40 -6.38 -3.21
CA ILE A 50 -13.35 -5.63 -4.48
C ILE A 50 -14.62 -4.78 -4.58
N LEU A 51 -14.45 -3.46 -4.76
CA LEU A 51 -15.55 -2.51 -4.94
C LEU A 51 -15.76 -2.15 -6.42
N LEU A 52 -14.67 -2.06 -7.19
CA LEU A 52 -14.69 -1.78 -8.62
C LEU A 52 -13.52 -2.51 -9.29
N PHE A 53 -13.80 -3.21 -10.38
CA PHE A 53 -12.78 -3.83 -11.21
C PHE A 53 -13.31 -4.02 -12.66
N PRO A 54 -13.29 -2.96 -13.49
CA PRO A 54 -13.62 -3.08 -14.91
C PRO A 54 -12.67 -4.04 -15.63
N LEU A 55 -13.09 -4.55 -16.79
CA LEU A 55 -12.27 -5.40 -17.64
C LEU A 55 -10.98 -4.65 -18.05
N PRO A 56 -9.78 -5.17 -17.70
CA PRO A 56 -8.53 -4.53 -18.08
C PRO A 56 -8.36 -4.48 -19.60
N SER A 57 -7.85 -3.36 -20.11
CA SER A 57 -7.61 -3.14 -21.55
C SER A 57 -6.14 -3.29 -21.94
N MET A 58 -5.31 -3.82 -21.02
CA MET A 58 -3.87 -4.00 -21.19
C MET A 58 -3.56 -4.90 -22.40
N LYS A 59 -2.64 -4.47 -23.26
CA LYS A 59 -2.22 -5.19 -24.48
C LYS A 59 -0.78 -5.66 -24.43
N ASP A 60 0.12 -4.75 -24.04
CA ASP A 60 1.56 -4.96 -24.12
C ASP A 60 2.16 -5.58 -22.85
N LEU A 61 1.41 -5.55 -21.75
CA LEU A 61 1.82 -6.07 -20.45
C LEU A 61 0.65 -6.80 -19.78
N SER A 62 0.90 -7.95 -19.16
CA SER A 62 -0.05 -8.56 -18.23
C SER A 62 0.36 -8.25 -16.81
N ILE A 63 -0.60 -7.82 -15.99
CA ILE A 63 -0.38 -7.67 -14.54
C ILE A 63 -0.12 -9.06 -13.94
N THR A 64 1.05 -9.24 -13.33
CA THR A 64 1.48 -10.51 -12.76
C THR A 64 1.09 -10.61 -11.28
N PRO A 65 1.11 -11.82 -10.69
CA PRO A 65 0.97 -11.97 -9.25
C PRO A 65 2.03 -11.18 -8.46
N GLU A 66 3.25 -11.09 -8.99
CA GLU A 66 4.33 -10.29 -8.38
C GLU A 66 4.01 -8.79 -8.38
N ASP A 67 3.38 -8.27 -9.43
CA ASP A 67 2.89 -6.88 -9.46
C ASP A 67 1.86 -6.64 -8.35
N ILE A 68 0.89 -7.56 -8.20
CA ILE A 68 -0.14 -7.47 -7.17
C ILE A 68 0.47 -7.55 -5.76
N GLU A 69 1.50 -8.38 -5.57
CA GLU A 69 2.26 -8.46 -4.33
C GLU A 69 2.97 -7.13 -4.02
N ASP A 70 3.63 -6.52 -5.01
CA ASP A 70 4.30 -5.23 -4.87
C ASP A 70 3.33 -4.12 -4.47
N LEU A 71 2.13 -4.06 -5.09
CA LEU A 71 1.06 -3.10 -4.75
C LEU A 71 0.61 -3.18 -3.27
N GLY A 72 0.75 -4.35 -2.66
CA GLY A 72 0.31 -4.61 -1.28
C GLY A 72 1.45 -4.78 -0.27
N GLY A 73 2.69 -4.76 -0.74
CA GLY A 73 3.89 -5.13 0.00
C GLY A 73 4.96 -4.05 -0.17
N VAL A 74 5.83 -4.23 -1.17
CA VAL A 74 7.01 -3.36 -1.38
C VAL A 74 6.62 -1.89 -1.56
N GLN A 75 5.58 -1.59 -2.35
CA GLN A 75 5.18 -0.21 -2.62
C GLN A 75 4.56 0.48 -1.40
N THR A 76 3.87 -0.29 -0.56
CA THR A 76 3.15 0.21 0.62
C THR A 76 4.07 0.35 1.83
N PHE A 77 4.87 -0.68 2.11
CA PHE A 77 5.63 -0.78 3.35
C PHE A 77 7.10 -0.44 3.18
N ALA A 78 7.68 -0.67 1.99
CA ALA A 78 9.10 -0.58 1.67
C ALA A 78 10.02 -1.44 2.55
N LEU A 79 9.99 -1.24 3.87
CA LEU A 79 10.80 -1.90 4.88
C LEU A 79 9.89 -2.67 5.85
N GLU A 80 9.75 -3.96 5.64
CA GLU A 80 9.15 -4.82 6.65
C GLU A 80 10.10 -4.98 7.85
N ALA A 81 9.61 -4.72 9.05
CA ALA A 81 10.44 -4.68 10.24
C ALA A 81 11.17 -6.01 10.54
N ASN A 82 10.54 -7.15 10.29
CA ASN A 82 11.15 -8.48 10.44
C ASN A 82 12.22 -8.78 9.37
N LYS A 83 12.33 -7.96 8.32
CA LYS A 83 13.33 -8.07 7.26
C LYS A 83 14.39 -6.97 7.33
N ILE A 84 14.34 -6.07 8.31
CA ILE A 84 15.23 -4.90 8.38
C ILE A 84 16.71 -5.30 8.41
N ASN A 85 17.03 -6.43 9.04
CA ASN A 85 18.38 -6.98 9.13
C ASN A 85 18.93 -7.49 7.78
N GLN A 86 18.06 -7.67 6.78
CA GLN A 86 18.44 -8.06 5.42
C GLN A 86 18.92 -6.86 4.59
N TYR A 87 18.77 -5.63 5.08
CA TYR A 87 19.13 -4.41 4.35
C TYR A 87 20.39 -3.76 4.89
N LYS A 88 21.15 -3.16 3.97
CA LYS A 88 22.20 -2.19 4.27
C LYS A 88 21.61 -0.79 4.07
N PHE A 89 21.89 0.08 5.04
CA PHE A 89 21.49 1.47 5.03
C PHE A 89 22.74 2.33 4.89
N THR A 90 22.72 3.26 3.95
CA THR A 90 23.79 4.24 3.76
C THR A 90 23.19 5.63 3.91
N HIS A 91 23.66 6.41 4.88
CA HIS A 91 23.19 7.79 5.05
C HIS A 91 23.64 8.62 3.84
N ALA A 92 22.67 9.14 3.09
CA ALA A 92 22.89 9.92 1.88
C ALA A 92 22.91 11.43 2.15
N GLY A 93 22.44 11.87 3.32
CA GLY A 93 22.41 13.26 3.74
C GLY A 93 21.07 13.64 4.35
N THR A 94 20.77 14.92 4.32
CA THR A 94 19.52 15.49 4.83
C THR A 94 18.83 16.30 3.74
N GLU A 95 17.51 16.32 3.74
CA GLU A 95 16.70 17.04 2.78
C GLU A 95 15.51 17.68 3.49
N ARG A 96 15.08 18.86 3.03
CA ARG A 96 13.85 19.50 3.51
C ARG A 96 12.78 19.38 2.44
N ILE A 97 11.66 18.77 2.78
CA ILE A 97 10.48 18.66 1.90
C ILE A 97 9.31 19.31 2.64
N ASP A 98 8.73 20.34 2.02
CA ASP A 98 7.70 21.19 2.62
C ASP A 98 8.12 21.76 3.98
N GLU A 99 7.49 21.30 5.07
CA GLU A 99 7.76 21.73 6.44
C GLU A 99 8.68 20.77 7.22
N LEU A 100 9.02 19.61 6.64
CA LEU A 100 9.74 18.52 7.31
C LEU A 100 11.24 18.56 6.99
N ASP A 101 12.07 18.41 8.02
CA ASP A 101 13.50 18.15 7.87
C ASP A 101 13.73 16.63 7.98
N LEU A 102 14.39 16.05 6.98
CA LEU A 102 14.42 14.61 6.77
C LEU A 102 15.86 14.08 6.69
N TYR A 103 16.12 12.95 7.35
CA TYR A 103 17.27 12.11 7.03
C TYR A 103 16.99 11.30 5.78
N VAL A 104 17.99 11.19 4.90
CA VAL A 104 17.90 10.45 3.65
C VAL A 104 18.82 9.24 3.71
N PHE A 105 18.28 8.06 3.46
CA PHE A 105 19.05 6.81 3.44
C PHE A 105 18.86 6.07 2.12
N ASP A 106 19.98 5.66 1.52
CA ASP A 106 19.98 4.64 0.48
C ASP A 106 19.86 3.26 1.12
N VAL A 107 18.98 2.44 0.55
CA VAL A 107 18.57 1.14 1.06
C VAL A 107 18.79 0.09 -0.02
N GLU A 108 19.57 -0.93 0.30
CA GLU A 108 19.84 -2.05 -0.58
C GLU A 108 19.79 -3.38 0.17
N PRO A 109 19.23 -4.46 -0.41
CA PRO A 109 19.36 -5.78 0.17
C PRO A 109 20.83 -6.19 0.27
N LYS A 110 21.22 -6.77 1.40
CA LYS A 110 22.55 -7.36 1.60
C LYS A 110 22.76 -8.56 0.68
N VAL A 111 21.70 -9.33 0.46
CA VAL A 111 21.67 -10.50 -0.41
C VAL A 111 20.37 -10.43 -1.22
N LEU A 112 20.48 -10.60 -2.54
CA LEU A 112 19.30 -10.70 -3.40
C LEU A 112 18.71 -12.12 -3.28
N PRO A 113 17.40 -12.27 -3.01
CA PRO A 113 16.72 -13.55 -3.08
C PRO A 113 16.92 -14.19 -4.47
N ASP A 114 17.09 -15.51 -4.51
CA ASP A 114 17.14 -16.25 -5.77
C ASP A 114 15.71 -16.41 -6.31
N PRO A 115 15.34 -15.76 -7.44
CA PRO A 115 13.98 -15.82 -7.97
C PRO A 115 13.54 -17.22 -8.41
N LYS A 116 14.48 -18.17 -8.56
CA LYS A 116 14.16 -19.58 -8.87
C LYS A 116 13.84 -20.39 -7.63
N LYS A 117 14.22 -19.93 -6.43
CA LYS A 117 14.10 -20.67 -5.16
C LYS A 117 13.15 -19.99 -4.18
N SER A 118 12.91 -18.69 -4.34
CA SER A 118 12.06 -17.90 -3.46
C SER A 118 11.19 -16.96 -4.28
N LYS A 119 9.98 -16.74 -3.80
CA LYS A 119 9.09 -15.66 -4.29
C LYS A 119 9.30 -14.35 -3.52
N GLU A 120 10.21 -14.34 -2.54
CA GLU A 120 10.45 -13.16 -1.71
C GLU A 120 10.93 -11.98 -2.55
N ARG A 121 10.26 -10.85 -2.35
CA ARG A 121 10.61 -9.54 -2.91
C ARG A 121 11.10 -8.63 -1.81
N LEU A 122 12.18 -7.90 -2.10
CA LEU A 122 12.81 -6.92 -1.22
C LEU A 122 12.82 -5.55 -1.90
N PHE A 123 12.95 -4.50 -1.10
CA PHE A 123 13.02 -3.12 -1.58
C PHE A 123 14.45 -2.70 -1.92
N LYS A 124 14.63 -1.98 -3.01
CA LYS A 124 15.87 -1.27 -3.31
C LYS A 124 15.54 0.17 -3.70
N GLY A 125 16.19 1.13 -3.06
CA GLY A 125 15.94 2.54 -3.34
C GLY A 125 16.39 3.46 -2.22
N ARG A 126 15.57 4.47 -1.93
CA ARG A 126 15.84 5.52 -0.96
C ARG A 126 14.62 5.73 -0.07
N VAL A 127 14.88 6.03 1.20
CA VAL A 127 13.86 6.38 2.18
C VAL A 127 14.18 7.73 2.81
N TRP A 128 13.14 8.51 3.09
CA TRP A 128 13.21 9.76 3.81
C TRP A 128 12.52 9.58 5.16
N VAL A 129 13.25 9.90 6.21
CA VAL A 129 12.86 9.67 7.61
C VAL A 129 12.78 11.03 8.29
N ASP A 130 11.64 11.35 8.89
CA ASP A 130 11.47 12.58 9.63
C ASP A 130 12.45 12.68 10.81
N MET A 131 13.04 13.85 11.02
CA MET A 131 14.04 14.05 12.07
C MET A 131 13.45 14.12 13.48
N GLN A 132 12.15 14.39 13.63
CA GLN A 132 11.51 14.55 14.93
C GLN A 132 10.98 13.22 15.46
N ASP A 133 10.23 12.48 14.65
CA ASP A 133 9.57 11.23 15.07
C ASP A 133 10.24 9.96 14.53
N LEU A 134 11.25 10.09 13.68
CA LEU A 134 12.01 8.99 13.07
C LEU A 134 11.12 8.02 12.26
N GLN A 135 10.00 8.51 11.72
CA GLN A 135 9.12 7.75 10.84
C GLN A 135 9.44 8.01 9.37
N ILE A 136 9.25 6.98 8.54
CA ILE A 136 9.43 7.13 7.08
C ILE A 136 8.25 7.92 6.53
N VAL A 137 8.53 9.04 5.87
CA VAL A 137 7.50 9.92 5.28
C VAL A 137 7.44 9.80 3.75
N LYS A 138 8.56 9.41 3.14
CA LYS A 138 8.65 9.17 1.69
C LYS A 138 9.55 7.98 1.41
N VAL A 139 9.20 7.22 0.38
CA VAL A 139 10.01 6.13 -0.17
C VAL A 139 10.09 6.32 -1.67
N ARG A 140 11.27 6.07 -2.27
CA ARG A 140 11.43 5.97 -3.72
C ARG A 140 12.26 4.75 -4.06
N GLY A 141 11.76 3.84 -4.88
CA GLY A 141 12.54 2.67 -5.27
C GLY A 141 11.72 1.66 -6.04
N LYS A 142 12.16 0.41 -6.03
CA LYS A 142 11.50 -0.69 -6.71
C LYS A 142 11.67 -2.01 -5.96
N GLY A 143 10.86 -3.00 -6.31
CA GLY A 143 11.02 -4.38 -5.86
C GLY A 143 12.15 -5.10 -6.60
N VAL A 144 12.91 -5.91 -5.87
CA VAL A 144 13.96 -6.80 -6.39
C VAL A 144 13.81 -8.20 -5.77
N PRO A 145 14.23 -9.28 -6.45
CA PRO A 145 14.85 -9.32 -7.78
C PRO A 145 13.86 -9.10 -8.94
N GLU A 146 14.35 -8.61 -10.08
CA GLU A 146 13.51 -8.34 -11.27
C GLU A 146 13.39 -9.56 -12.21
N GLY A 147 14.38 -10.47 -12.22
CA GLY A 147 14.37 -11.63 -13.12
C GLY A 147 14.15 -11.20 -14.59
N LYS A 148 13.17 -11.82 -15.27
CA LYS A 148 12.72 -11.43 -16.62
C LYS A 148 11.63 -10.35 -16.62
N GLN A 149 11.06 -10.03 -15.45
CA GLN A 149 10.07 -8.96 -15.30
C GLN A 149 10.79 -7.63 -15.08
N ARG A 150 10.06 -6.52 -15.16
CA ARG A 150 10.58 -5.17 -14.91
C ARG A 150 9.58 -4.42 -14.06
N PHE A 151 10.07 -3.72 -13.05
CA PHE A 151 9.23 -2.99 -12.12
C PHE A 151 9.57 -1.50 -12.18
N PRO A 152 8.54 -0.63 -12.16
CA PRO A 152 8.77 0.80 -12.22
C PRO A 152 9.39 1.27 -10.91
N THR A 153 10.17 2.33 -10.99
CA THR A 153 10.61 3.04 -9.79
C THR A 153 9.45 3.88 -9.28
N PHE A 154 8.85 3.46 -8.17
CA PHE A 154 7.74 4.17 -7.54
C PHE A 154 8.24 5.19 -6.51
N GLU A 155 7.39 6.17 -6.24
CA GLU A 155 7.45 7.05 -5.08
C GLU A 155 6.19 6.85 -4.24
N THR A 156 6.35 6.58 -2.94
CA THR A 156 5.25 6.49 -1.99
C THR A 156 5.40 7.59 -0.95
N TYR A 157 4.34 8.37 -0.77
CA TYR A 157 4.21 9.40 0.25
C TYR A 157 3.34 8.87 1.37
N ARG A 158 3.74 9.16 2.61
CA ARG A 158 2.97 8.88 3.80
C ARG A 158 2.46 10.19 4.40
N GLU A 159 1.30 10.11 5.01
CA GLU A 159 0.71 11.21 5.77
C GLU A 159 0.33 10.72 7.16
N GLN A 160 0.30 11.64 8.12
CA GLN A 160 -0.06 11.32 9.49
C GLN A 160 -1.59 11.11 9.62
N ILE A 161 -1.99 9.90 9.98
CA ILE A 161 -3.37 9.53 10.27
C ILE A 161 -3.57 9.46 11.79
N ASP A 162 -4.69 10.00 12.27
CA ASP A 162 -5.04 10.14 13.69
C ASP A 162 -3.96 10.82 14.55
N GLY A 163 -3.14 11.69 13.95
CA GLY A 163 -2.07 12.41 14.63
C GLY A 163 -0.97 11.52 15.24
N LYS A 164 -0.87 10.25 14.80
CA LYS A 164 0.05 9.28 15.42
C LYS A 164 0.85 8.43 14.45
N PHE A 165 0.27 8.00 13.33
CA PHE A 165 0.96 7.05 12.44
C PHE A 165 1.05 7.58 11.02
N TRP A 166 2.23 7.50 10.42
CA TRP A 166 2.44 7.81 9.00
C TRP A 166 2.02 6.64 8.13
N PHE A 167 0.86 6.76 7.49
CA PHE A 167 0.32 5.76 6.59
C PHE A 167 0.57 6.15 5.13
N PRO A 168 0.86 5.20 4.24
CA PRO A 168 0.93 5.50 2.81
C PRO A 168 -0.43 5.98 2.33
N THR A 169 -0.47 7.15 1.69
CA THR A 169 -1.71 7.72 1.14
C THR A 169 -1.63 7.87 -0.38
N TYR A 170 -0.42 7.92 -0.92
CA TYR A 170 -0.21 8.12 -2.34
C TYR A 170 1.04 7.37 -2.83
N THR A 171 0.88 6.55 -3.86
CA THR A 171 1.99 5.96 -4.62
C THR A 171 1.88 6.35 -6.08
N TYR A 172 3.00 6.76 -6.66
CA TYR A 172 3.09 7.14 -8.06
C TYR A 172 4.34 6.53 -8.72
N ALA A 173 4.21 6.13 -9.98
CA ALA A 173 5.35 5.83 -10.83
C ALA A 173 5.03 6.24 -12.27
N ASP A 174 6.03 6.74 -13.00
CA ASP A 174 6.00 6.93 -14.46
C ASP A 174 7.41 6.60 -14.94
N ASP A 175 7.57 5.39 -15.48
CA ASP A 175 8.88 4.80 -15.78
C ASP A 175 8.84 4.01 -17.09
N GLU A 176 10.00 3.82 -17.71
CA GLU A 176 10.19 3.01 -18.89
C GLU A 176 10.74 1.64 -18.50
N LEU A 177 9.93 0.60 -18.70
CA LEU A 177 10.30 -0.78 -18.47
C LEU A 177 11.10 -1.31 -19.65
N VAL A 178 12.41 -1.47 -19.47
CA VAL A 178 13.32 -1.98 -20.51
C VAL A 178 13.54 -3.48 -20.33
N PHE A 179 12.96 -4.28 -21.23
CA PHE A 179 13.08 -5.74 -21.20
C PHE A 179 14.33 -6.21 -21.94
N ASP A 180 14.79 -7.43 -21.62
CA ASP A 180 15.99 -8.03 -22.23
C ASP A 180 15.87 -8.23 -23.75
N SER A 181 14.64 -8.27 -24.28
CA SER A 181 14.35 -8.31 -25.71
C SER A 181 14.63 -7.00 -26.44
N GLY A 182 14.92 -5.91 -25.72
CA GLY A 182 14.99 -4.55 -26.25
C GLY A 182 13.63 -3.85 -26.34
N GLN A 183 12.53 -4.51 -25.97
CA GLN A 183 11.22 -3.88 -25.86
C GLN A 183 11.23 -2.87 -24.71
N VAL A 184 10.70 -1.68 -24.96
CA VAL A 184 10.50 -0.63 -23.97
C VAL A 184 9.01 -0.37 -23.84
N ILE A 185 8.49 -0.48 -22.61
CA ILE A 185 7.09 -0.18 -22.29
C ILE A 185 7.06 0.93 -21.27
N ARG A 186 6.48 2.08 -21.63
CA ARG A 186 6.23 3.14 -20.66
C ARG A 186 5.01 2.81 -19.83
N MET A 187 5.18 2.80 -18.51
CA MET A 187 4.13 2.46 -17.56
C MET A 187 3.94 3.58 -16.55
N ARG A 188 2.68 3.85 -16.24
CA ARG A 188 2.28 4.74 -15.14
C ARG A 188 1.52 3.95 -14.09
N VAL A 189 1.86 4.18 -12.83
CA VAL A 189 1.17 3.63 -11.67
C VAL A 189 0.68 4.78 -10.80
N LEU A 190 -0.57 4.71 -10.39
CA LEU A 190 -1.21 5.65 -9.48
C LEU A 190 -1.99 4.85 -8.44
N ILE A 191 -1.64 4.99 -7.18
CA ILE A 191 -2.36 4.35 -6.08
C ILE A 191 -2.73 5.40 -5.06
N LYS A 192 -3.99 5.43 -4.68
CA LYS A 192 -4.49 6.25 -3.57
C LYS A 192 -4.99 5.34 -2.46
N PHE A 193 -4.57 5.62 -1.25
CA PHE A 193 -5.12 5.00 -0.05
C PHE A 193 -5.94 6.03 0.71
N SER A 194 -7.19 5.70 1.02
CA SER A 194 -8.15 6.62 1.63
C SER A 194 -9.05 5.90 2.63
N ASP A 195 -9.92 6.67 3.28
CA ASP A 195 -10.98 6.15 4.17
C ASP A 195 -10.40 5.27 5.30
N PHE A 196 -9.29 5.71 5.90
CA PHE A 196 -8.69 5.03 7.04
C PHE A 196 -9.62 5.11 8.25
N GLU A 197 -10.15 3.97 8.66
CA GLU A 197 -11.06 3.86 9.80
C GLU A 197 -10.57 2.78 10.75
N ARG A 198 -10.29 3.16 12.00
CA ARG A 198 -9.98 2.17 13.05
C ARG A 198 -11.16 1.22 13.21
N ALA A 199 -10.88 -0.08 13.22
CA ALA A 199 -11.87 -1.08 13.58
C ALA A 199 -12.33 -0.83 15.03
N ARG A 200 -13.57 -0.32 15.20
CA ARG A 200 -14.14 0.00 16.53
C ARG A 200 -14.74 -1.22 17.24
N ALA A 201 -14.91 -2.35 16.55
CA ALA A 201 -15.48 -3.57 17.10
C ALA A 201 -14.97 -4.83 16.37
N LYS A 202 -15.12 -5.96 17.05
CA LYS A 202 -14.72 -7.31 16.64
C LYS A 202 -15.52 -7.76 15.40
N VAL A 203 -14.97 -7.61 14.20
CA VAL A 203 -15.64 -8.09 12.98
C VAL A 203 -15.42 -9.61 12.88
N ARG A 204 -16.45 -10.40 13.18
CA ARG A 204 -16.49 -11.81 12.76
C ARG A 204 -16.89 -11.84 11.28
N VAL A 205 -15.92 -12.13 10.41
CA VAL A 205 -16.20 -12.37 8.99
C VAL A 205 -16.90 -13.73 8.88
N ILE A 206 -18.23 -13.72 8.75
CA ILE A 206 -18.99 -14.90 8.36
C ILE A 206 -18.92 -14.97 6.83
N GLU A 207 -18.54 -16.12 6.29
CA GLU A 207 -18.36 -16.31 4.86
C GLU A 207 -19.70 -16.13 4.13
N GLY A 208 -19.81 -15.04 3.34
CA GLY A 208 -21.04 -14.65 2.63
C GLY A 208 -21.81 -13.55 3.36
N ASP A 209 -21.71 -12.33 2.84
CA ASP A 209 -22.31 -11.08 3.34
C ASP A 209 -21.71 -10.52 4.63
N ILE A 210 -20.98 -9.41 4.47
CA ILE A 210 -20.71 -8.47 5.55
C ILE A 210 -22.08 -7.88 5.93
N VAL A 211 -22.68 -8.42 7.00
CA VAL A 211 -23.84 -7.80 7.64
C VAL A 211 -23.30 -6.59 8.40
N ASP A 212 -23.66 -5.38 7.96
CA ASP A 212 -23.52 -4.19 8.78
C ASP A 212 -24.42 -4.39 10.02
N GLU A 213 -23.83 -4.70 11.18
CA GLU A 213 -24.54 -4.57 12.45
C GLU A 213 -24.78 -3.08 12.69
N GLN A 214 -25.99 -2.64 12.34
CA GLN A 214 -26.52 -1.33 12.66
C GLN A 214 -26.42 -1.12 14.18
N PRO A 215 -25.90 0.02 14.67
CA PRO A 215 -25.75 0.25 16.10
C PRO A 215 -27.10 0.11 16.80
N ALA A 216 -27.15 -0.77 17.81
CA ALA A 216 -28.33 -1.03 18.62
C ALA A 216 -28.94 0.28 19.12
N GLN A 217 -30.22 0.51 18.81
CA GLN A 217 -30.97 1.63 19.35
C GLN A 217 -30.97 1.55 20.88
N PRO A 218 -30.73 2.66 21.59
CA PRO A 218 -30.79 2.67 23.05
C PRO A 218 -32.19 2.29 23.53
N PRO A 219 -32.32 1.50 24.62
CA PRO A 219 -33.60 1.01 25.10
C PRO A 219 -34.53 2.18 25.46
N ALA A 220 -35.77 2.09 24.99
CA ALA A 220 -36.81 3.06 25.31
C ALA A 220 -37.02 3.14 26.83
N LYS A 221 -37.00 4.37 27.37
CA LYS A 221 -37.30 4.64 28.79
C LYS A 221 -38.76 4.23 29.10
N PRO A 222 -39.02 3.55 30.22
CA PRO A 222 -40.38 3.23 30.63
C PRO A 222 -41.16 4.50 30.99
N THR A 223 -42.36 4.63 30.43
CA THR A 223 -43.33 5.69 30.74
C THR A 223 -43.95 5.46 32.13
N PRO A 224 -44.18 6.51 32.95
CA PRO A 224 -44.85 6.35 34.24
C PRO A 224 -46.36 6.13 34.05
N ASN A 225 -46.90 5.11 34.72
CA ASN A 225 -48.34 4.87 34.83
C ASN A 225 -49.03 6.07 35.50
N LYS A 226 -50.06 6.63 34.85
CA LYS A 226 -51.05 7.49 35.52
C LYS A 226 -52.18 6.60 36.07
N PRO A 227 -52.64 6.82 37.32
CA PRO A 227 -53.79 6.12 37.85
C PRO A 227 -55.09 6.64 37.22
N LYS A 228 -56.04 5.73 37.00
CA LYS A 228 -57.37 5.99 36.45
C LYS A 228 -58.30 6.49 37.57
N PRO A 229 -59.15 7.52 37.34
CA PRO A 229 -60.39 7.70 38.10
C PRO A 229 -61.47 6.68 37.68
#